data_AF-A0A4R1AUN1-F1
#
_entry.id   AF-A0A4R1AUN1-F1
#
_cell.length_a   1.000
_cell.length_b   1.000
_cell.length_c   1.000
_cell.angle_alpha   90.00
_cell.angle_beta   90.00
_cell.angle_gamma   90.00
#
_symmetry.space_group_name_H-M   'P 1'
#
loop_
_entity.id
_entity.type
_entity.pdbx_description
1 polymer ?
#
loop_
_entity_poly.entity_id
_entity_poly.type
_entity_poly.pdbx_seq_one_letter_code
_entity_poly.pdbx_strand_id
1 'polypeptide(L)'
;MIKVILTKSDGNQEIESVYSYCSRLSKRNNAVLYLLESYLSKKLLYEPELAEIRDIILTVSADISKLHNHLHVECGDVNEEF
;
A
#
# COMPACT_ATOMS: atom_id res chain seq x y z
N MET A 1 8.92 -17.06 4.05
CA MET A 1 7.77 -16.13 4.05
C MET A 1 8.25 -14.77 4.53
N ILE A 2 8.23 -13.73 3.69
CA ILE A 2 8.61 -12.37 4.11
C ILE A 2 7.62 -11.88 5.17
N LYS A 3 8.16 -11.31 6.24
CA LYS A 3 7.40 -10.71 7.33
C LYS A 3 7.69 -9.21 7.36
N VAL A 4 6.68 -8.41 7.67
CA VAL A 4 6.81 -6.98 7.90
C VAL A 4 6.79 -6.74 9.40
N ILE A 5 7.78 -6.02 9.91
CA ILE A 5 7.83 -5.58 11.30
C ILE A 5 7.33 -4.13 11.34
N LEU A 6 6.24 -3.91 12.05
CA LEU A 6 5.68 -2.59 12.30
C LEU A 6 6.13 -2.13 13.69
N THR A 7 6.79 -0.99 13.77
CA THR A 7 7.08 -0.35 15.04
C THR A 7 6.02 0.70 15.32
N LYS A 8 5.22 0.49 16.36
CA LYS A 8 4.21 1.45 16.83
C LYS A 8 4.88 2.61 17.58
N SER A 9 4.13 3.70 17.78
CA SER A 9 4.60 4.90 18.49
C SER A 9 4.93 4.67 19.97
N ASP A 10 4.39 3.62 20.59
CA ASP A 10 4.69 3.18 21.95
C ASP A 10 5.91 2.23 22.00
N GLY A 11 6.58 1.98 20.87
CA GLY A 11 7.70 1.06 20.75
C GLY A 11 7.31 -0.41 20.57
N ASN A 12 6.01 -0.75 20.65
CA ASN A 12 5.57 -2.12 20.43
C ASN A 12 5.77 -2.56 18.97
N GLN A 13 6.24 -3.78 18.79
CA GLN A 13 6.42 -4.39 17.49
C GLN A 13 5.27 -5.34 17.15
N GLU A 14 4.72 -5.18 15.96
CA GLU A 14 3.78 -6.14 15.37
C GLU A 14 4.37 -6.76 14.12
N ILE A 15 4.15 -8.06 13.97
CA ILE A 15 4.59 -8.81 12.81
C ILE A 15 3.37 -9.15 12.00
N GLU A 16 3.35 -8.74 10.74
CA GLU A 16 2.30 -9.13 9.80
C GLU A 16 2.88 -9.68 8.49
N SER A 17 2.04 -10.34 7.71
CA SER A 17 2.41 -10.78 6.37
C SER A 17 2.52 -9.57 5.44
N VAL A 18 3.36 -9.67 4.40
CA VAL A 18 3.43 -8.63 3.36
C VAL A 18 2.07 -8.39 2.72
N TYR A 19 1.29 -9.46 2.51
CA TYR A 19 -0.08 -9.35 2.01
C TYR A 19 -0.96 -8.47 2.90
N SER A 20 -0.97 -8.74 4.21
CA SER A 20 -1.74 -7.98 5.20
C SER A 20 -1.33 -6.51 5.21
N TYR A 21 -0.02 -6.25 5.19
CA TYR A 21 0.52 -4.90 5.17
C TYR A 21 0.10 -4.14 3.91
N CYS A 22 0.27 -4.74 2.74
CA CYS A 22 -0.12 -4.17 1.45
C CYS A 22 -1.64 -3.92 1.38
N SER A 23 -2.46 -4.85 1.88
CA SER A 23 -3.92 -4.67 1.94
C SER A 23 -4.29 -3.45 2.78
N ARG A 24 -3.66 -3.26 3.94
CA ARG A 24 -3.86 -2.10 4.81
C ARG A 24 -3.44 -0.79 4.14
N LEU A 25 -2.29 -0.77 3.48
CA LEU A 25 -1.80 0.41 2.74
C LEU A 25 -2.76 0.79 1.60
N SER A 26 -3.20 -0.19 0.81
CA SER A 26 -4.18 0.01 -0.27
C SER A 26 -5.49 0.60 0.26
N LYS A 27 -6.02 0.06 1.37
CA LYS A 27 -7.22 0.61 2.04
C LYS A 27 -7.03 2.04 2.52
N ARG A 28 -5.88 2.35 3.12
CA ARG A 28 -5.56 3.71 3.59
C ARG A 28 -5.45 4.69 2.42
N ASN A 29 -4.90 4.25 1.30
CA ASN A 29 -4.80 5.07 0.09
C ASN A 29 -6.18 5.33 -0.53
N ASN A 30 -7.06 4.33 -0.57
CA ASN A 30 -8.46 4.52 -0.96
C ASN A 30 -9.23 5.47 -0.03
N ALA A 31 -8.89 5.52 1.27
CA ALA A 31 -9.50 6.46 2.22
C ALA A 31 -9.21 7.93 1.86
N VAL A 32 -8.10 8.20 1.17
CA VAL A 32 -7.75 9.55 0.68
C VAL A 32 -8.78 10.07 -0.32
N LEU A 33 -9.38 9.19 -1.14
CA LEU A 33 -10.43 9.58 -2.09
C LEU A 33 -11.63 10.19 -1.35
N TYR A 34 -12.09 9.53 -0.28
CA TYR A 34 -13.20 10.02 0.54
C TYR A 34 -12.84 11.33 1.26
N LEU A 35 -11.62 11.43 1.78
CA LEU A 35 -11.13 12.66 2.42
C LEU A 35 -11.08 13.81 1.42
N LEU A 36 -10.63 13.55 0.19
CA LEU A 36 -10.52 14.54 -0.87
C LEU A 36 -11.90 15.03 -1.32
N GLU A 37 -12.86 14.13 -1.52
CA GLU A 37 -14.25 14.52 -1.81
C GLU A 37 -14.86 15.38 -0.71
N SER A 38 -14.61 15.00 0.56
CA SER A 38 -15.10 15.76 1.71
C SER A 38 -14.45 17.14 1.81
N TYR A 39 -13.14 17.24 1.56
CA TYR A 39 -12.39 18.50 1.63
C TYR A 39 -12.83 19.49 0.53
N LEU A 40 -13.00 18.99 -0.70
CA LEU A 40 -13.39 19.80 -1.85
C LEU A 40 -14.90 20.06 -1.90
N SER A 41 -15.70 19.33 -1.13
CA SER A 41 -17.17 19.31 -1.25
C SER A 41 -17.64 19.03 -2.68
N LYS A 42 -16.89 18.19 -3.41
CA LYS A 42 -17.10 17.83 -4.82
C LYS A 42 -16.80 16.35 -5.03
N LYS A 43 -17.51 15.70 -5.95
CA LYS A 43 -17.12 14.35 -6.42
C LYS A 43 -15.86 14.43 -7.27
N LEU A 44 -15.00 13.42 -7.19
CA LEU A 44 -13.75 13.40 -7.96
C LEU A 44 -13.97 13.29 -9.48
N LEU A 45 -15.19 12.94 -9.90
CA LEU A 45 -15.56 12.85 -11.31
C LEU A 45 -16.00 14.16 -11.95
N TYR A 46 -16.12 15.26 -11.19
CA TYR A 46 -16.66 16.52 -11.72
C TYR A 46 -15.70 17.26 -12.64
N GLU A 47 -14.39 17.20 -12.38
CA GLU A 47 -13.36 17.95 -13.11
C GLU A 47 -12.33 16.94 -13.67
N PRO A 48 -11.84 17.14 -14.91
CA PRO A 48 -10.85 16.25 -15.51
C PRO A 48 -9.63 15.99 -14.62
N GLU A 49 -9.11 17.04 -13.98
CA GLU A 49 -7.95 16.99 -13.10
C GLU A 49 -8.25 16.17 -11.83
N LEU A 50 -9.46 16.28 -11.29
CA LEU A 50 -9.88 15.47 -10.13
C LEU A 50 -10.06 14.00 -10.51
N ALA A 51 -10.54 13.72 -11.73
CA ALA A 51 -10.68 12.37 -12.24
C ALA A 51 -9.31 11.72 -12.45
N GLU A 52 -8.34 12.47 -12.97
CA GLU A 52 -6.95 12.03 -13.09
C GLU A 52 -6.32 11.72 -11.72
N ILE A 53 -6.50 12.60 -10.73
CA ILE A 53 -6.05 12.36 -9.35
C ILE A 53 -6.65 11.06 -8.79
N ARG A 54 -7.96 10.86 -8.99
CA ARG A 54 -8.64 9.62 -8.55
C ARG A 54 -8.02 8.39 -9.21
N ASP A 55 -7.82 8.44 -10.52
CA ASP A 55 -7.34 7.29 -11.30
C ASP A 55 -5.90 6.93 -10.93
N ILE A 56 -5.05 7.92 -10.66
CA ILE A 56 -3.70 7.71 -10.12
C ILE A 56 -3.78 6.99 -8.76
N ILE A 57 -4.60 7.49 -7.83
CA ILE A 57 -4.73 6.89 -6.49
C ILE A 57 -5.25 5.45 -6.57
N LEU A 58 -6.25 5.19 -7.42
CA LEU A 58 -6.81 3.84 -7.62
C LEU A 58 -5.78 2.89 -8.24
N THR A 59 -5.00 3.37 -9.21
CA THR A 59 -3.93 2.58 -9.84
C THR A 59 -2.86 2.20 -8.82
N VAL A 60 -2.35 3.16 -8.06
CA VAL A 60 -1.37 2.90 -7.00
C VAL A 60 -1.92 1.94 -5.94
N SER A 61 -3.21 2.08 -5.59
CA SER A 61 -3.86 1.19 -4.62
C SER A 61 -3.97 -0.25 -5.12
N ALA A 62 -4.22 -0.43 -6.43
CA ALA A 62 -4.23 -1.73 -7.07
C ALA A 62 -2.82 -2.33 -7.13
N ASP A 63 -1.80 -1.55 -7.45
CA ASP A 63 -0.41 -2.00 -7.53
C ASP A 63 0.12 -2.43 -6.16
N ILE A 64 -0.12 -1.63 -5.12
CA ILE A 64 0.18 -1.99 -3.72
C ILE A 64 -0.49 -3.32 -3.38
N SER A 65 -1.79 -3.48 -3.68
CA SER A 65 -2.52 -4.70 -3.34
C SER A 65 -1.94 -5.95 -4.01
N LYS A 66 -1.31 -5.81 -5.18
CA LYS A 66 -0.69 -6.90 -5.96
C LYS A 66 0.82 -7.02 -5.72
N LEU A 67 1.44 -6.13 -4.95
CA LEU A 67 2.89 -6.12 -4.75
C LEU A 67 3.38 -7.47 -4.22
N HIS A 68 2.63 -8.08 -3.29
CA HIS A 68 2.94 -9.41 -2.76
C HIS A 68 3.06 -10.52 -3.82
N ASN A 69 2.43 -10.38 -4.99
CA ASN A 69 2.54 -11.34 -6.10
C ASN A 69 3.83 -11.19 -6.90
N HIS A 70 4.47 -10.02 -6.83
CA HIS A 70 5.69 -9.70 -7.58
C HIS A 70 6.96 -9.84 -6.72
N LEU A 71 6.81 -10.12 -5.43
CA LEU A 71 7.91 -10.34 -4.52
C LEU A 71 8.36 -11.79 -4.60
N HIS A 72 9.38 -12.04 -5.42
CA HIS A 72 10.14 -13.28 -5.38
C HIS A 72 11.16 -13.21 -4.24
N VAL A 73 11.05 -14.16 -3.30
CA VAL A 73 12.12 -14.42 -2.34
C VAL A 73 13.09 -15.37 -3.01
N GLU A 74 14.18 -14.83 -3.54
CA GLU A 74 15.36 -15.66 -3.74
C GLU A 74 15.95 -15.93 -2.36
N CYS A 75 15.73 -17.14 -1.84
CA CYS A 75 16.57 -17.66 -0.77
C CYS A 75 17.94 -17.93 -1.40
N GLY A 76 18.78 -16.89 -1.47
CA GLY A 76 20.20 -17.10 -1.68
C GLY A 76 20.74 -17.87 -0.49
N ASP A 77 21.21 -19.09 -0.73
CA ASP A 77 22.26 -19.67 0.10
C ASP A 77 23.47 -18.74 -0.02
N VAL A 78 23.49 -17.67 0.78
CA VAL A 78 24.73 -17.02 1.16
C VAL A 78 25.28 -17.84 2.31
N ASN A 79 25.62 -19.10 2.02
CA ASN A 79 26.64 -19.79 2.76
C ASN A 79 27.97 -19.39 2.14
N GLU A 80 28.83 -18.96 3.04
CA GLU A 80 30.22 -18.60 2.87
C GLU A 80 31.04 -19.72 2.21
N GLU A 81 32.23 -19.33 1.73
CA GLU A 81 33.38 -20.15 1.32
C GLU A 81 33.41 -20.70 -0.12
N PHE A 82 34.23 -20.07 -0.97
CA PHE A 82 35.51 -20.62 -1.46
C PHE A 82 36.48 -19.47 -1.79
#